data_AF-A0A415G6X3-F1
#
_entry.id   AF-A0A415G6X3-F1
#
_cell.length_a   1.000
_cell.length_b   1.000
_cell.length_c   1.000
_cell.angle_alpha   90.00
_cell.angle_beta   90.00
_cell.angle_gamma   90.00
#
_symmetry.space_group_name_H-M   'P 1'
#
loop_
_entity.id
_entity.type
_entity.pdbx_description
1 polymer ?
#
loop_
_entity_poly.entity_id
_entity_poly.type
_entity_poly.pdbx_seq_one_letter_code
_entity_poly.pdbx_strand_id
1 'polypeptide(L)'
;MRELLGATNEEEEPIPLDLEDAEYLLRKVIAVRNTGKEVSFDYYSNGNVAVWIWRKDSKEKRYIDKSFDFYLYEKGRVAETSREVYNECIKYLEQLAGEEDDN
;
A
#
# COMPACT_ATOMS: atom_id res chain seq x y z
N MET A 1 47.80 -17.24 4.77
CA MET A 1 47.13 -17.41 3.46
C MET A 1 45.77 -18.00 3.75
N ARG A 2 44.68 -17.28 3.42
CA ARG A 2 43.25 -17.71 3.39
C ARG A 2 42.67 -18.14 4.75
N GLU A 3 41.48 -17.71 5.17
CA GLU A 3 40.24 -17.49 4.43
C GLU A 3 39.51 -16.24 4.92
N LEU A 4 39.23 -15.31 4.00
CA LEU A 4 38.20 -14.30 4.17
C LEU A 4 36.87 -15.04 4.07
N LEU A 5 36.13 -15.09 5.18
CA LEU A 5 34.73 -15.47 5.19
C LEU A 5 34.00 -14.53 4.22
N GLY A 6 33.68 -15.04 3.05
CA GLY A 6 32.68 -14.44 2.19
C GLY A 6 31.35 -14.58 2.92
N ALA A 7 30.98 -13.54 3.66
CA ALA A 7 29.57 -13.28 3.92
C ALA A 7 28.97 -13.06 2.53
N THR A 8 28.38 -14.12 1.97
CA THR A 8 27.41 -13.97 0.91
C THR A 8 26.35 -13.04 1.48
N ASN A 9 26.34 -11.78 1.03
CA ASN A 9 25.13 -10.97 1.07
C ASN A 9 24.13 -11.73 0.20
N GLU A 10 23.47 -12.74 0.78
CA GLU A 10 22.21 -13.22 0.25
C GLU A 10 21.30 -12.00 0.35
N GLU A 11 20.98 -11.38 -0.79
CA GLU A 11 19.93 -10.38 -0.85
C GLU A 11 18.68 -11.03 -0.23
N GLU A 12 18.26 -10.55 0.95
CA GLU A 12 17.05 -11.05 1.58
C GLU A 12 15.91 -10.91 0.57
N GLU A 13 15.24 -12.02 0.24
CA GLU A 13 14.13 -11.95 -0.70
C GLU A 13 13.05 -11.03 -0.13
N PRO A 14 12.53 -10.08 -0.94
CA PRO A 14 11.52 -9.14 -0.48
C PRO A 14 10.28 -9.90 0.02
N ILE A 15 9.85 -9.59 1.25
CA ILE A 15 8.71 -10.22 1.90
C ILE A 15 7.43 -9.86 1.12
N PRO A 16 6.76 -10.85 0.49
CA PRO A 16 5.53 -10.61 -0.26
C PRO A 16 4.43 -10.01 0.60
N LEU A 17 3.53 -9.25 -0.01
CA LEU A 17 2.28 -8.84 0.62
C LEU A 17 1.33 -10.03 0.74
N ASP A 18 0.55 -10.10 1.81
CA ASP A 18 -0.40 -11.19 2.05
C ASP A 18 -1.80 -10.70 2.48
N LEU A 19 -2.64 -11.61 3.00
CA LEU A 19 -3.98 -11.26 3.47
C LEU A 19 -3.96 -10.34 4.70
N GLU A 20 -2.99 -10.50 5.60
CA GLU A 20 -2.91 -9.66 6.80
C GLU A 20 -2.63 -8.21 6.41
N ASP A 21 -1.75 -8.01 5.43
CA ASP A 21 -1.48 -6.71 4.83
C ASP A 21 -2.75 -6.09 4.21
N ALA A 22 -3.54 -6.88 3.48
CA ALA A 22 -4.80 -6.45 2.86
C ALA A 22 -5.88 -6.12 3.90
N GLU A 23 -5.99 -6.91 4.96
CA GLU A 23 -6.89 -6.65 6.09
C GLU A 23 -6.52 -5.35 6.82
N TYR A 24 -5.23 -5.12 7.07
CA TYR A 24 -4.75 -3.88 7.67
C TYR A 24 -5.08 -2.67 6.80
N LEU A 25 -4.85 -2.76 5.49
CA LEU A 25 -5.19 -1.71 4.55
C LEU A 25 -6.70 -1.42 4.52
N LEU A 26 -7.55 -2.45 4.55
CA LEU A 26 -9.00 -2.26 4.60
C LEU A 26 -9.41 -1.47 5.86
N ARG A 27 -8.79 -1.73 7.01
CA ARG A 27 -9.03 -0.95 8.24
C ARG A 27 -8.67 0.53 8.05
N LYS A 28 -7.53 0.82 7.42
CA LYS A 28 -7.11 2.21 7.12
C LYS A 28 -8.03 2.91 6.14
N VAL A 29 -8.49 2.21 5.09
CA VAL A 29 -9.51 2.74 4.16
C VAL A 29 -10.81 3.07 4.90
N ILE A 30 -11.26 2.21 5.81
CA ILE A 30 -12.45 2.46 6.64
C ILE A 30 -12.24 3.68 7.55
N ALA A 31 -11.07 3.83 8.19
CA ALA A 31 -10.75 4.98 9.02
C ALA A 31 -10.85 6.29 8.21
N VAL A 32 -10.26 6.35 7.01
CA VAL A 32 -10.37 7.52 6.12
C VAL A 32 -11.83 7.79 5.73
N ARG A 33 -12.61 6.76 5.40
CA ARG A 33 -14.05 6.89 5.08
C ARG A 33 -14.84 7.49 6.24
N ASN A 34 -14.51 7.13 7.49
CA ASN A 34 -15.16 7.69 8.68
C ASN A 34 -14.90 9.20 8.86
N THR A 35 -13.86 9.75 8.23
CA THR A 35 -13.63 11.22 8.19
C THR A 35 -14.47 11.93 7.12
N GLY A 36 -15.34 11.22 6.41
CA GLY A 36 -16.19 11.77 5.33
C GLY A 36 -15.49 11.84 3.97
N LYS A 37 -14.26 11.32 3.84
CA LYS A 37 -13.54 11.27 2.56
C LYS A 37 -13.96 10.06 1.74
N GLU A 38 -14.02 10.23 0.42
CA GLU A 38 -14.41 9.17 -0.50
C GLU A 38 -13.19 8.37 -0.96
N VAL A 39 -13.13 7.09 -0.57
CA VAL A 39 -12.04 6.17 -0.91
C VAL A 39 -12.61 4.84 -1.39
N SER A 40 -12.08 4.27 -2.47
CA SER A 40 -12.38 2.90 -2.93
C SER A 40 -11.24 1.96 -2.60
N PHE A 41 -11.58 0.69 -2.38
CA PHE A 41 -10.66 -0.43 -2.24
C PHE A 41 -11.22 -1.56 -3.08
N ASP A 42 -10.46 -2.00 -4.08
CA ASP A 42 -10.83 -3.08 -4.99
C ASP A 42 -9.77 -4.18 -4.93
N TYR A 43 -10.23 -5.42 -4.74
CA TYR A 43 -9.39 -6.62 -4.75
C TYR A 43 -9.77 -7.49 -5.95
N TYR A 44 -8.80 -7.73 -6.83
CA TYR A 44 -9.00 -8.48 -8.07
C TYR A 44 -8.51 -9.92 -7.93
N SER A 45 -9.06 -10.82 -8.75
CA SER A 45 -8.76 -12.26 -8.70
C SER A 45 -7.32 -12.63 -9.09
N ASN A 46 -6.58 -11.72 -9.72
CA ASN A 46 -5.16 -11.88 -10.04
C ASN A 46 -4.23 -11.41 -8.90
N GLY A 47 -4.76 -11.14 -7.70
CA GLY A 47 -3.98 -10.66 -6.57
C GLY A 47 -3.68 -9.16 -6.59
N ASN A 48 -4.14 -8.43 -7.62
CA ASN A 48 -4.03 -6.98 -7.65
C ASN A 48 -4.96 -6.34 -6.62
N VAL A 49 -4.46 -5.32 -5.94
CA VAL A 49 -5.21 -4.44 -5.04
C VAL A 49 -5.08 -3.02 -5.57
N ALA A 50 -6.23 -2.35 -5.73
CA ALA A 50 -6.28 -0.94 -6.10
C ALA A 50 -6.99 -0.11 -5.03
N VAL A 51 -6.37 1.02 -4.66
CA VAL A 51 -6.94 2.02 -3.76
C VAL A 51 -7.08 3.33 -4.50
N TRP A 52 -8.28 3.91 -4.47
CA TRP A 52 -8.60 5.15 -5.19
C TRP A 52 -9.11 6.20 -4.22
N ILE A 53 -8.47 7.37 -4.22
CA ILE A 53 -8.87 8.54 -3.44
C ILE A 53 -9.62 9.48 -4.36
N TRP A 54 -10.86 9.80 -4.00
CA TRP A 54 -11.75 10.57 -4.85
C TRP A 54 -11.95 11.97 -4.31
N ARG A 55 -12.03 12.92 -5.24
CA ARG A 55 -12.46 14.29 -4.96
C ARG A 55 -13.58 14.69 -5.91
N LYS A 56 -14.28 15.74 -5.52
CA LYS A 56 -15.28 16.40 -6.35
C LYS A 56 -14.80 17.80 -6.69
N ASP A 57 -15.01 18.21 -7.92
CA ASP A 57 -14.79 19.59 -8.33
C ASP A 57 -15.96 20.49 -7.86
N SER A 58 -15.89 21.79 -8.18
CA SER A 58 -16.94 22.77 -7.84
C SER A 58 -18.29 22.50 -8.50
N LYS A 59 -18.37 21.53 -9.42
CA LYS A 59 -19.60 21.09 -10.11
C LYS A 59 -20.04 19.69 -9.63
N GLU A 60 -19.54 19.23 -8.50
CA GLU A 60 -19.79 17.89 -7.93
C GLU A 60 -19.33 16.73 -8.83
N LYS A 61 -18.50 16.98 -9.85
CA LYS A 61 -17.99 15.92 -10.70
C LYS A 61 -16.85 15.19 -9.99
N ARG A 62 -17.02 13.89 -9.81
CA ARG A 62 -16.04 12.99 -9.21
C ARG A 62 -14.83 12.78 -10.13
N TYR A 63 -13.64 12.84 -9.56
CA TYR A 63 -12.37 12.50 -10.22
C TYR A 63 -11.41 11.82 -9.25
N ILE A 64 -10.45 11.07 -9.80
CA ILE A 64 -9.40 10.41 -9.02
C ILE A 64 -8.34 11.46 -8.67
N ASP A 65 -8.15 11.69 -7.38
CA ASP A 65 -7.10 12.59 -6.86
C ASP A 65 -5.77 11.85 -6.72
N LYS A 66 -5.82 10.63 -6.20
CA LYS A 66 -4.66 9.74 -6.06
C LYS A 66 -5.08 8.28 -6.17
N SER A 67 -4.19 7.43 -6.66
CA SER A 67 -4.40 5.99 -6.74
C SER A 67 -3.13 5.21 -6.40
N PHE A 68 -3.32 4.02 -5.84
CA PHE A 68 -2.25 3.06 -5.54
C PHE A 68 -2.64 1.71 -6.10
N ASP A 69 -1.67 1.02 -6.68
CA ASP A 69 -1.86 -0.27 -7.35
C ASP A 69 -0.65 -1.16 -7.06
N PHE A 70 -0.91 -2.35 -6.52
CA PHE A 70 0.13 -3.30 -6.11
C PHE A 70 -0.44 -4.72 -6.07
N TYR A 71 0.43 -5.73 -5.92
CA TYR A 71 0.04 -7.13 -5.99
C TYR A 71 0.36 -7.87 -4.68
N LEU A 72 -0.57 -8.71 -4.24
CA LEU A 72 -0.35 -9.70 -3.18
C LEU A 72 0.34 -10.95 -3.72
N TYR A 73 1.11 -11.62 -2.87
CA TYR A 73 1.79 -12.91 -3.11
C TYR A 73 2.82 -12.97 -4.24
N GLU A 74 3.12 -11.84 -4.86
CA GLU A 74 4.19 -11.75 -5.85
C GLU A 74 5.56 -11.96 -5.21
N LYS A 75 6.56 -12.33 -6.03
CA LYS A 75 7.92 -12.63 -5.58
C LYS A 75 8.96 -11.79 -6.32
N GLY A 76 10.17 -11.76 -5.76
CA GLY A 76 11.29 -11.02 -6.33
C GLY A 76 10.96 -9.52 -6.48
N ARG A 77 11.41 -8.91 -7.57
CA ARG A 77 11.28 -7.46 -7.80
C ARG A 77 9.83 -6.95 -7.73
N VAL A 78 8.84 -7.75 -8.12
CA VAL A 78 7.43 -7.33 -8.06
C VAL A 78 6.95 -7.24 -6.61
N ALA A 79 7.43 -8.13 -5.73
CA ALA A 79 7.13 -8.07 -4.30
C ALA A 79 7.71 -6.79 -3.66
N GLU A 80 8.96 -6.45 -4.00
CA GLU A 80 9.63 -5.24 -3.53
C GLU A 80 8.86 -3.98 -3.93
N THR A 81 8.59 -3.81 -5.23
CA THR A 81 7.82 -2.65 -5.71
C THR A 81 6.41 -2.61 -5.13
N SER A 82 5.75 -3.76 -4.97
CA SER A 82 4.42 -3.81 -4.36
C SER A 82 4.45 -3.38 -2.89
N ARG A 83 5.47 -3.82 -2.13
CA ARG A 83 5.66 -3.44 -0.73
C ARG A 83 5.93 -1.94 -0.58
N GLU A 84 6.73 -1.34 -1.46
CA GLU A 84 6.96 0.12 -1.48
C GLU A 84 5.66 0.90 -1.71
N VAL A 85 4.89 0.53 -2.73
CA VAL A 85 3.61 1.19 -3.04
C VAL A 85 2.59 1.00 -1.91
N TYR A 86 2.54 -0.19 -1.32
CA TYR A 86 1.71 -0.48 -0.15
C TYR A 86 2.05 0.44 1.03
N ASN A 87 3.33 0.57 1.36
CA ASN A 87 3.78 1.43 2.47
C ASN A 87 3.45 2.92 2.20
N GLU A 88 3.62 3.39 0.97
CA GLU A 88 3.19 4.76 0.59
C GLU A 88 1.68 4.93 0.74
N CYS A 89 0.90 3.92 0.34
CA CYS A 89 -0.56 3.92 0.47
C CYS A 89 -0.98 4.03 1.93
N ILE A 90 -0.44 3.19 2.81
CA ILE A 90 -0.73 3.20 4.25
C ILE A 90 -0.44 4.57 4.84
N LYS A 91 0.78 5.09 4.63
CA LYS A 91 1.17 6.40 5.15
C LYS A 91 0.23 7.51 4.68
N TYR A 92 -0.15 7.49 3.41
CA TYR A 92 -1.07 8.48 2.86
C TYR A 92 -2.47 8.38 3.47
N LEU A 93 -2.97 7.16 3.70
CA LEU A 93 -4.27 6.95 4.36
C LEU A 93 -4.24 7.39 5.82
N GLU A 94 -3.16 7.13 6.56
CA GLU A 94 -2.98 7.58 7.94
C GLU A 94 -3.01 9.11 8.03
N GLN A 95 -2.28 9.80 7.15
CA GLN A 95 -2.34 11.26 7.05
C GLN A 95 -3.75 11.77 6.75
N LEU A 96 -4.46 11.11 5.82
CA LEU A 96 -5.84 11.49 5.50
C LEU A 96 -6.82 11.24 6.66
N ALA A 97 -6.59 10.22 7.46
CA ALA A 97 -7.41 9.91 8.63
C ALA A 97 -7.15 10.88 9.80
N GLY A 98 -6.08 11.68 9.73
CA GLY A 98 -5.60 12.47 10.87
C GLY A 98 -4.92 11.61 11.93
N GLU A 99 -4.46 10.42 11.54
CA GLU A 99 -3.63 9.52 12.34
C GLU A 99 -2.14 9.85 12.13
N GLU A 100 -1.78 11.12 11.93
CA GLU A 100 -0.36 11.47 11.98
C GLU A 100 0.13 11.17 13.40
N ASP A 101 1.12 10.27 13.50
CA ASP A 101 1.93 10.09 14.70
C ASP A 101 2.56 11.46 15.02
N ASP A 102 1.93 12.20 15.94
CA ASP A 102 2.58 13.26 16.72
C ASP A 102 3.74 12.59 17.47
N ASN A 103 4.93 12.57 16.87
CA ASN A 103 6.16 12.13 17.51
C ASN A 103 7.23 13.21 17.38
#